data_AF-A0A4Y2TS70-F1
#
_entry.id   AF-A0A4Y2TS70-F1
#
_cell.length_a   1.000
_cell.length_b   1.000
_cell.length_c   1.000
_cell.angle_alpha   90.00
_cell.angle_beta   90.00
_cell.angle_gamma   90.00
#
_symmetry.space_group_name_H-M   'P 1'
#
loop_
_entity.id
_entity.type
_entity.pdbx_description
1 polymer ?
#
loop_
_entity_poly.entity_id
_entity_poly.type
_entity_poly.pdbx_seq_one_letter_code
_entity_poly.pdbx_strand_id
1 'polypeptide(L)'
;MGQSSNKVLKEMGLPVSESPSSFCEECVIAKQSNTPMSKSPRSREHLPMRMVHTDICGPIDPPTREGKKYFVTIVDDFSRFCEVHLLKHKS
;
A
#
# COMPACT_ATOMS: atom_id res chain seq x y z
N MET A 1 7.43 -14.80 -14.75
CA MET A 1 7.64 -16.24 -14.48
C MET A 1 8.31 -16.34 -13.12
N GLY A 2 7.65 -16.90 -12.11
CA GLY A 2 8.19 -16.98 -10.74
C GLY A 2 9.08 -18.22 -10.58
N GLN A 3 10.28 -18.06 -10.04
CA GLN A 3 11.12 -19.20 -9.66
C GLN A 3 10.72 -19.70 -8.26
N SER A 4 10.22 -20.94 -8.21
CA SER A 4 9.90 -21.64 -6.96
C SER A 4 11.16 -21.85 -6.11
N SER A 5 11.03 -21.74 -4.79
CA SER A 5 12.16 -22.04 -3.90
C SER A 5 12.56 -23.52 -4.00
N ASN A 6 13.84 -23.82 -3.75
CA ASN A 6 14.35 -25.20 -3.71
C ASN A 6 13.57 -26.13 -2.78
N LYS A 7 13.02 -25.59 -1.67
CA LYS A 7 12.14 -26.35 -0.77
C LYS A 7 10.88 -26.84 -1.49
N VAL A 8 10.22 -25.94 -2.23
CA VAL A 8 8.99 -26.22 -2.98
C VAL A 8 9.28 -27.20 -4.14
N LEU A 9 10.40 -27.02 -4.84
CA LEU A 9 10.81 -27.93 -5.92
C LEU A 9 11.06 -29.35 -5.40
N LYS A 10 11.68 -29.49 -4.21
CA LYS A 10 11.91 -30.79 -3.56
C LYS A 10 10.60 -31.47 -3.12
N GLU A 11 9.64 -30.72 -2.58
CA GLU A 11 8.30 -31.23 -2.24
C GLU A 11 7.52 -31.71 -3.47
N MET A 12 7.78 -31.12 -4.65
CA MET A 12 7.22 -31.54 -5.93
C MET A 12 8.00 -32.67 -6.62
N GLY A 13 9.06 -33.20 -5.99
CA GLY A 13 9.89 -34.26 -6.57
C GLY A 13 10.73 -33.83 -7.78
N LEU A 14 10.92 -32.52 -7.97
CA LEU A 14 11.73 -31.97 -9.05
C LEU A 14 13.22 -31.98 -8.70
N PRO A 15 14.12 -32.09 -9.69
CA PRO A 15 15.56 -32.04 -9.43
C PRO A 15 15.95 -30.67 -8.85
N VAL A 16 16.68 -30.71 -7.74
CA VAL A 16 17.23 -29.54 -7.05
C VAL A 16 18.73 -29.76 -6.90
N SER A 17 19.55 -28.73 -7.12
CA SER A 17 20.99 -28.82 -6.89
C SER A 17 21.29 -28.99 -5.39
N GLU A 18 22.16 -29.95 -5.04
CA GLU A 18 22.51 -30.27 -3.65
C GLU A 18 23.57 -29.34 -3.03
N SER A 19 23.95 -28.25 -3.70
CA SER A 19 24.94 -27.34 -3.14
C SER A 19 24.37 -26.60 -1.91
N PRO A 20 25.14 -26.52 -0.81
CA PRO A 20 24.70 -25.84 0.40
C PRO A 20 24.56 -24.36 0.08
N SER A 21 23.31 -23.90 0.04
CA SER A 21 22.90 -22.54 -0.37
C SER A 21 23.30 -22.17 -1.81
N SER A 22 22.45 -22.51 -2.77
CA SER A 22 22.45 -21.81 -4.07
C SER A 22 22.01 -20.36 -3.82
N PHE A 23 22.95 -19.48 -3.51
CA PHE A 23 22.74 -18.04 -3.56
C PHE A 23 22.40 -17.69 -5.03
N CYS A 24 21.11 -17.51 -5.30
CA CYS A 24 20.63 -17.05 -6.60
C CYS A 24 20.33 -15.56 -6.47
N GLU A 25 21.16 -14.75 -7.12
CA GLU A 25 21.07 -13.29 -7.08
C GLU A 25 19.72 -12.80 -7.59
N GLU A 26 19.20 -13.43 -8.65
CA GLU A 26 17.88 -13.12 -9.21
C GLU A 26 16.75 -13.43 -8.24
N CYS A 27 16.85 -14.54 -7.49
CA CYS A 27 15.90 -14.88 -6.45
C CYS A 27 15.93 -13.87 -5.29
N VAL A 28 17.11 -13.35 -4.93
CA VAL A 28 17.25 -12.33 -3.88
C VAL A 28 16.59 -11.03 -4.30
N ILE A 29 16.86 -10.55 -5.52
CA ILE A 29 16.25 -9.33 -6.06
C ILE A 29 14.74 -9.50 -6.20
N ALA A 30 14.28 -10.62 -6.75
CA ALA A 30 12.86 -10.89 -6.97
C ALA A 30 12.07 -11.11 -5.68
N LYS A 31 12.72 -11.54 -4.59
CA LYS A 31 12.09 -11.80 -3.28
C LYS A 31 12.46 -10.76 -2.22
N GLN A 32 13.11 -9.67 -2.62
CA GLN A 32 13.42 -8.59 -1.71
C GLN A 32 12.11 -8.01 -1.16
N SER A 33 11.97 -8.01 0.16
CA SER A 33 10.86 -7.37 0.85
C SER A 33 11.31 -6.03 1.40
N ASN A 34 10.41 -5.05 1.41
CA ASN A 34 10.68 -3.80 2.11
C ASN A 34 10.85 -4.07 3.60
N THR A 35 11.76 -3.33 4.23
CA THR A 35 11.85 -3.29 5.69
C THR A 35 10.48 -2.89 6.25
N PRO A 36 9.98 -3.60 7.29
CA PRO A 36 8.72 -3.23 7.92
C PRO A 36 8.77 -1.77 8.37
N MET A 37 7.67 -1.04 8.15
CA MET A 37 7.52 0.28 8.77
C MET A 37 7.62 0.13 10.29
N SER A 38 8.27 1.09 10.95
CA SER A 38 8.40 1.11 12.40
C SER A 38 7.01 1.00 13.05
N LYS A 39 6.85 0.06 13.99
CA LYS A 39 5.61 -0.08 14.77
C LYS A 39 5.42 1.03 15.82
N SER A 40 6.38 1.95 15.93
CA SER A 40 6.26 3.10 16.83
C SER A 40 5.04 3.93 16.44
N PRO A 41 4.17 4.30 17.38
CA PRO A 41 3.06 5.19 17.09
C PRO A 41 3.63 6.50 16.53
N ARG A 42 3.08 6.95 15.40
CA ARG A 42 3.39 8.26 14.84
C ARG A 42 2.98 9.33 15.87
N SER A 43 3.85 10.29 16.16
CA SER A 43 3.49 11.45 16.97
C SER A 43 2.38 12.23 16.27
N ARG A 44 1.34 12.58 17.03
CA ARG A 44 0.26 13.44 16.54
C ARG A 44 0.70 14.89 16.68
N GLU A 45 0.14 15.73 15.82
CA GLU A 45 0.22 17.17 16.03
C GLU A 45 -0.40 17.58 17.36
N HIS A 46 0.10 18.66 17.96
CA HIS A 46 -0.35 19.20 19.25
C HIS A 46 -1.24 20.44 19.11
N LEU A 47 -1.42 20.95 17.90
CA LEU A 47 -2.27 22.11 17.61
C LEU A 47 -3.14 21.84 16.37
N PRO A 48 -4.37 22.36 16.32
CA PRO A 48 -5.23 22.24 15.14
C PRO A 48 -4.56 22.78 13.88
N MET A 49 -4.89 22.18 12.73
CA MET A 49 -4.50 22.64 11.39
C MET A 49 -2.98 22.68 11.13
N ARG A 50 -2.18 22.00 11.96
CA ARG A 50 -0.72 21.84 11.73
C ARG A 50 -0.42 20.80 10.67
N MET A 51 -1.22 19.74 10.63
CA MET A 51 -1.13 18.68 9.63
C MET A 51 -2.54 18.24 9.25
N VAL A 52 -2.85 18.40 7.97
CA VAL A 52 -4.12 17.95 7.38
C VAL A 52 -3.79 16.89 6.36
N HIS A 53 -4.39 15.72 6.51
CA HIS A 53 -4.33 14.64 5.55
C HIS A 53 -5.50 14.79 4.57
N THR A 54 -5.20 14.81 3.29
CA THR A 54 -6.22 14.84 2.24
C THR A 54 -6.01 13.70 1.26
N ASP A 55 -7.09 13.02 0.90
CA ASP A 55 -7.06 11.99 -0.13
C ASP A 55 -8.27 12.12 -1.07
N ILE A 56 -8.08 11.78 -2.34
CA ILE A 56 -9.14 11.81 -3.36
C ILE A 56 -9.39 10.41 -3.89
N CYS A 57 -10.66 10.01 -3.88
CA CYS A 57 -11.10 8.73 -4.43
C CYS A 57 -12.00 8.97 -5.65
N GLY A 58 -11.80 8.16 -6.70
CA GLY A 58 -12.62 8.14 -7.92
C GLY A 58 -11.80 8.00 -9.21
N PRO A 59 -12.46 7.93 -10.39
CA PRO A 59 -13.90 8.09 -10.60
C PRO A 59 -14.72 6.89 -10.08
N ILE A 60 -15.84 7.19 -9.42
CA ILE A 60 -16.82 6.24 -8.90
C ILE A 60 -17.92 6.07 -9.95
N ASP A 61 -18.29 4.82 -10.20
CA ASP A 61 -19.36 4.42 -11.11
C ASP A 61 -20.33 3.46 -10.37
N PRO A 62 -21.66 3.73 -10.38
CA PRO A 62 -22.32 4.86 -11.02
C PRO A 62 -22.05 6.21 -10.32
N PRO A 63 -22.13 7.34 -11.04
CA PRO A 63 -22.06 8.66 -10.41
C PRO A 63 -23.27 8.90 -9.50
N THR A 64 -23.14 9.86 -8.58
CA THR A 64 -24.29 10.38 -7.83
C THR A 64 -25.33 11.02 -8.76
N ARG A 65 -26.54 11.29 -8.25
CA ARG A 65 -27.62 11.97 -9.00
C ARG A 65 -27.19 13.32 -9.61
N GLU A 66 -26.26 14.01 -8.97
CA GLU A 66 -25.75 15.30 -9.44
C GLU A 66 -24.52 15.18 -10.36
N GLY A 67 -24.11 13.96 -10.71
CA GLY A 67 -22.93 13.71 -11.55
C GLY A 67 -21.60 13.82 -10.81
N LYS A 68 -21.59 13.81 -9.47
CA LYS A 68 -20.34 13.70 -8.68
C LYS A 68 -19.76 12.30 -8.85
N LYS A 69 -18.48 12.25 -9.21
CA LYS A 69 -17.72 11.02 -9.52
C LYS A 69 -16.53 10.84 -8.59
N TYR A 70 -16.21 11.82 -7.76
CA TYR A 70 -15.08 11.74 -6.84
C TYR A 70 -15.53 12.25 -5.48
N PHE A 71 -14.80 11.84 -4.45
CA PHE A 71 -14.84 12.51 -3.16
C PHE A 71 -13.43 12.81 -2.67
N VAL A 72 -13.28 13.93 -1.99
CA VAL A 72 -12.06 14.27 -1.26
C VAL A 72 -12.33 14.14 0.24
N THR A 73 -11.41 13.53 0.96
CA THR A 73 -11.40 13.48 2.42
C THR A 73 -10.45 14.54 2.94
N ILE A 74 -10.83 15.22 4.02
CA ILE A 74 -10.00 16.21 4.71
C ILE A 74 -10.00 15.83 6.18
N VAL A 75 -8.83 15.48 6.71
CA VAL A 75 -8.67 14.98 8.08
C VAL A 75 -7.58 15.76 8.79
N ASP A 76 -7.94 16.48 9.86
CA ASP A 76 -6.99 17.16 10.73
C ASP A 76 -6.36 16.18 11.73
N ASP A 77 -5.03 16.15 11.82
CA ASP A 77 -4.32 15.17 12.65
C ASP A 77 -4.47 15.44 14.16
N PHE A 78 -4.60 16.71 14.58
CA PHE A 78 -4.77 17.06 15.99
C PHE A 78 -6.20 16.80 16.46
N SER A 79 -7.17 17.51 15.88
CA SER A 79 -8.56 17.55 16.34
C SER A 79 -9.38 16.32 15.94
N ARG A 80 -8.90 15.53 14.97
CA ARG A 80 -9.66 14.46 14.32
C ARG A 80 -10.90 14.96 13.58
N PHE A 81 -11.00 16.27 13.31
CA PHE A 81 -11.99 16.81 12.40
C PHE A 81 -11.85 16.11 11.04
N CYS A 82 -12.96 15.60 10.53
CA CYS A 82 -13.02 14.83 9.30
C CYS A 82 -14.21 15.32 8.47
N GLU A 83 -13.96 15.72 7.24
CA GLU A 83 -14.97 16.17 6.31
C GLU A 83 -14.78 15.52 4.93
N VAL A 84 -15.88 15.32 4.22
CA VAL A 84 -15.90 14.75 2.87
C VAL A 84 -16.61 15.70 1.92
N HIS A 85 -15.97 16.04 0.80
CA HIS A 85 -16.59 16.83 -0.26
C HIS A 85 -16.70 16.06 -1.57
N LEU A 86 -17.87 16.16 -2.22
CA LEU A 86 -18.15 15.50 -3.49
C LEU A 86 -17.77 16.38 -4.69
N LEU A 87 -17.03 15.82 -5.66
CA LEU A 87 -16.53 16.51 -6.84
C LEU A 87 -17.06 15.87 -8.14
N LYS A 88 -17.32 16.72 -9.16
CA LYS A 88 -17.69 16.27 -10.52
C LYS A 88 -16.47 15.85 -11.33
N HIS A 89 -15.38 16.61 -11.19
CA HIS A 89 -14.15 16.46 -11.96
C HIS A 89 -12.95 16.53 -11.02
N LYS A 90 -11.87 15.85 -11.39
CA LYS A 90 -10.52 16.09 -10.89
C LYS A 90 -9.81 17.01 -11.90
N SER A 91 -9.10 18.04 -11.41
CA SER A 91 -8.25 18.91 -12.25
C SER A 91 -7.06 18.15 -12.83
#